data_AF-K9RDI4-F1
#
_entry.id   AF-K9RDI4-F1
#
_cell.length_a   1.000
_cell.length_b   1.000
_cell.length_c   1.000
_cell.angle_alpha   90.00
_cell.angle_beta   90.00
_cell.angle_gamma   90.00
#
_symmetry.space_group_name_H-M   'P 1'
#
loop_
_entity.id
_entity.type
_entity.pdbx_description
1 polymer ?
#
loop_
_entity_poly.entity_id
_entity_poly.type
_entity_poly.pdbx_seq_one_letter_code
_entity_poly.pdbx_strand_id
1 'polypeptide(L)'
;MQVLDGVYHLAVVLVSGHCFLKVNKKIYQKALHYLRSVKIKGIIVMAITSAASRLGTEAFDELPRVELRSNATKEDIEAVIRAVYRQLLGNDYLMASERLKSAESLLRDGNMSVREFVRAVAKSELYKNKFFYNNFQTRFIELNYKHLLGRAPYDESEVSYHNDLYHNEGFDVEIDSYIDSKEYTENFGDSIVPFYRGFATQSGQKTVGFNRMFRLYRGYANSDRAQVEGSKSRLARELGTNGASSIVGPSGNNSNWNYRASNDVSPRKNIGNAVGTGDRSYRIEVTGQLFPKYPKVRRSSYAIVVPYERLSDKMQQILRQGGKIVSVTPA
;
A
#
# COMPACT_ATOMS: atom_id res chain seq x y z
N MET A 1 -1.26 -36.95 16.23
CA MET A 1 -1.82 -37.10 17.59
C MET A 1 -0.85 -37.86 18.49
N GLN A 2 0.42 -37.40 18.57
CA GLN A 2 1.48 -37.95 19.43
C GLN A 2 2.41 -36.85 20.00
N VAL A 3 2.20 -35.58 19.63
CA VAL A 3 3.02 -34.44 20.09
C VAL A 3 2.34 -33.69 21.25
N LEU A 4 1.05 -33.94 21.51
CA LEU A 4 0.30 -33.30 22.60
C LEU A 4 0.45 -34.07 23.93
N ASP A 5 0.70 -35.37 23.91
CA ASP A 5 0.80 -36.18 25.15
C ASP A 5 2.09 -35.90 25.96
N GLY A 6 3.16 -35.44 25.30
CA GLY A 6 4.42 -35.09 25.97
C GLY A 6 4.38 -33.77 26.77
N VAL A 7 3.43 -32.88 26.46
CA VAL A 7 3.33 -31.56 27.11
C VAL A 7 2.51 -31.63 28.40
N TYR A 8 1.50 -32.51 28.47
CA TYR A 8 0.70 -32.68 29.68
C TYR A 8 1.43 -33.45 30.79
N HIS A 9 2.32 -34.39 30.43
CA HIS A 9 3.12 -35.11 31.44
C HIS A 9 4.15 -34.22 32.15
N LEU A 10 4.62 -33.14 31.50
CA LEU A 10 5.53 -32.18 32.13
C LEU A 10 4.79 -31.19 33.06
N ALA A 11 3.49 -30.98 32.84
CA ALA A 11 2.68 -30.04 33.62
C ALA A 11 2.20 -30.64 34.96
N VAL A 12 1.96 -31.95 35.02
CA VAL A 12 1.47 -32.61 36.25
C VAL A 12 2.56 -32.72 37.34
N VAL A 13 3.85 -32.72 36.96
CA VAL A 13 4.96 -32.79 37.92
C VAL A 13 5.22 -31.44 38.63
N LEU A 14 4.59 -30.35 38.20
CA LEU A 14 4.81 -29.01 38.79
C LEU A 14 3.82 -28.61 39.90
N VAL A 15 2.79 -29.42 40.21
CA VAL A 15 1.79 -29.07 41.24
C VAL A 15 2.00 -29.79 42.58
N SER A 16 2.70 -30.92 42.61
CA SER A 16 3.06 -31.61 43.86
C SER A 16 4.49 -31.24 44.29
N GLY A 17 4.58 -30.20 45.12
CA GLY A 17 5.83 -29.82 45.74
C GLY A 17 6.37 -30.97 46.60
N HIS A 18 7.53 -31.50 46.20
CA HIS A 18 8.62 -32.07 47.01
C HIS A 18 9.44 -33.03 46.14
N CYS A 19 10.46 -32.54 45.42
CA CYS A 19 11.77 -33.18 45.34
C CYS A 19 12.71 -32.39 44.41
N PHE A 20 13.90 -32.08 44.95
CA PHE A 20 15.18 -31.99 44.25
C PHE A 20 15.21 -31.62 42.76
N LEU A 21 15.67 -30.40 42.45
CA LEU A 21 16.86 -30.18 41.61
C LEU A 21 17.24 -28.70 41.63
N LYS A 22 18.48 -28.41 42.03
CA LYS A 22 19.18 -27.14 41.79
C LYS A 22 19.31 -26.92 40.28
N VAL A 23 18.22 -26.55 39.61
CA VAL A 23 18.28 -26.10 38.22
C VAL A 23 18.83 -24.68 38.25
N ASN A 24 20.02 -24.55 37.66
CA ASN A 24 20.81 -23.33 37.59
C ASN A 24 19.92 -22.13 37.18
N LYS A 25 19.82 -21.10 38.02
CA LYS A 25 18.95 -19.91 37.84
C LYS A 25 19.12 -19.27 36.45
N LYS A 26 20.31 -19.41 35.85
CA LYS A 26 20.64 -19.01 34.47
C LYS A 26 19.85 -19.76 33.39
N ILE A 27 19.60 -21.06 33.54
CA ILE A 27 18.85 -21.87 32.56
C ILE A 27 17.38 -21.46 32.55
N TYR A 28 16.79 -21.28 33.74
CA TYR A 28 15.41 -20.82 33.88
C TYR A 28 15.22 -19.42 33.29
N GLN A 29 16.14 -18.49 33.56
CA GLN A 29 16.11 -17.14 32.95
C GLN A 29 16.29 -17.17 31.43
N LYS A 30 17.14 -18.06 30.89
CA LYS A 30 17.36 -18.20 29.45
C LYS A 30 16.13 -18.81 28.75
N ALA A 31 15.47 -19.79 29.37
CA ALA A 31 14.21 -20.35 28.90
C ALA A 31 13.06 -19.31 28.94
N LEU A 32 12.99 -18.50 29.99
CA LEU A 32 11.97 -17.45 30.14
C LEU A 32 12.20 -16.31 29.13
N HIS A 33 13.45 -15.96 28.84
CA HIS A 33 13.80 -15.01 27.78
C HIS A 33 13.47 -15.57 26.39
N TYR A 34 13.74 -16.86 26.14
CA TYR A 34 13.41 -17.52 24.88
C TYR A 34 11.89 -17.59 24.67
N LEU A 35 11.13 -18.02 25.68
CA LEU A 35 9.66 -18.06 25.64
C LEU A 35 9.06 -16.65 25.49
N ARG A 36 9.62 -15.63 26.16
CA ARG A 36 9.23 -14.22 25.92
C ARG A 36 9.55 -13.80 24.50
N SER A 37 10.74 -14.10 23.97
CA SER A 37 11.14 -13.74 22.61
C SER A 37 10.27 -14.43 21.54
N VAL A 38 9.94 -15.71 21.72
CA VAL A 38 9.05 -16.47 20.82
C VAL A 38 7.62 -15.96 20.91
N LYS A 39 7.10 -15.69 22.12
CA LYS A 39 5.75 -15.15 22.31
C LYS A 39 5.63 -13.72 21.78
N ILE A 40 6.65 -12.89 21.98
CA ILE A 40 6.74 -11.53 21.43
C ILE A 40 6.83 -11.58 19.91
N LYS A 41 7.67 -12.44 19.33
CA LYS A 41 7.70 -12.66 17.86
C LYS A 41 6.35 -13.13 17.34
N GLY A 42 5.69 -14.09 17.99
CA GLY A 42 4.36 -14.57 17.59
C GLY A 42 3.29 -13.48 17.66
N ILE A 43 3.28 -12.67 18.73
CA ILE A 43 2.35 -11.53 18.87
C ILE A 43 2.62 -10.46 17.81
N ILE A 44 3.89 -10.14 17.55
CA ILE A 44 4.28 -9.15 16.53
C ILE A 44 3.88 -9.64 15.13
N VAL A 45 4.15 -10.90 14.79
CA VAL A 45 3.78 -11.48 13.49
C VAL A 45 2.26 -11.47 13.31
N MET A 46 1.49 -11.88 14.33
CA MET A 46 0.01 -11.84 14.30
C MET A 46 -0.56 -10.41 14.22
N ALA A 47 0.10 -9.43 14.86
CA ALA A 47 -0.29 -8.02 14.77
C ALA A 47 0.01 -7.43 13.38
N ILE A 48 1.13 -7.82 12.77
CA ILE A 48 1.51 -7.40 11.42
C ILE A 48 0.53 -7.97 10.39
N THR A 49 0.19 -9.26 10.45
CA THR A 49 -0.78 -9.87 9.52
C THR A 49 -2.18 -9.28 9.66
N SER A 50 -2.66 -9.02 10.88
CA SER A 50 -3.97 -8.40 11.07
C SER A 50 -4.04 -6.94 10.59
N ALA A 51 -2.95 -6.17 10.71
CA ALA A 51 -2.86 -4.83 10.15
C ALA A 51 -2.74 -4.87 8.61
N ALA A 52 -1.90 -5.74 8.06
CA ALA A 52 -1.75 -5.94 6.62
C ALA A 52 -3.08 -6.35 5.96
N SER A 53 -3.85 -7.24 6.60
CA SER A 53 -5.18 -7.65 6.14
C SER A 53 -6.16 -6.47 6.10
N ARG A 54 -6.15 -5.60 7.12
CA ARG A 54 -6.99 -4.38 7.16
C ARG A 54 -6.63 -3.37 6.07
N LEU A 55 -5.34 -3.27 5.72
CA LEU A 55 -4.87 -2.36 4.67
C LEU A 55 -4.88 -3.03 3.28
N GLY A 56 -5.17 -4.33 3.20
CA GLY A 56 -5.26 -5.12 1.98
C GLY A 56 -3.92 -5.49 1.35
N THR A 57 -2.83 -5.49 2.12
CA THR A 57 -1.46 -5.80 1.64
C THR A 57 -1.05 -7.25 1.92
N GLU A 58 -1.87 -8.03 2.62
CA GLU A 58 -1.61 -9.42 3.02
C GLU A 58 -1.14 -10.31 1.86
N ALA A 59 -1.82 -10.24 0.71
CA ALA A 59 -1.46 -11.03 -0.46
C ALA A 59 -0.03 -10.73 -0.99
N PHE A 60 0.52 -9.55 -0.74
CA PHE A 60 1.88 -9.20 -1.16
C PHE A 60 2.94 -9.61 -0.14
N ASP A 61 2.57 -9.67 1.15
CA ASP A 61 3.48 -10.13 2.20
C ASP A 61 3.62 -11.66 2.19
N GLU A 62 2.56 -12.38 1.78
CA GLU A 62 2.54 -13.84 1.72
C GLU A 62 3.14 -14.44 0.44
N LEU A 63 3.08 -13.70 -0.68
CA LEU A 63 3.59 -14.21 -1.96
C LEU A 63 5.12 -14.09 -2.02
N PRO A 64 5.84 -15.18 -2.35
CA PRO A 64 7.27 -15.10 -2.56
C PRO A 64 7.57 -14.18 -3.75
N ARG A 65 8.69 -13.46 -3.66
CA ARG A 65 9.17 -12.60 -4.74
C ARG A 65 9.46 -13.47 -5.96
N VAL A 66 8.95 -13.06 -7.11
CA VAL A 66 9.14 -13.78 -8.37
C VAL A 66 10.46 -13.34 -8.98
N GLU A 67 11.41 -14.26 -9.05
CA GLU A 67 12.74 -14.05 -9.63
C GLU A 67 13.03 -15.11 -10.70
N LEU A 68 13.68 -14.70 -11.78
CA LEU A 68 14.12 -15.60 -12.84
C LEU A 68 15.54 -16.09 -12.51
N ARG A 69 15.65 -17.37 -12.13
CA ARG A 69 16.94 -18.03 -11.86
C ARG A 69 17.52 -18.64 -13.14
N SER A 70 18.84 -18.88 -13.15
CA SER A 70 19.55 -19.44 -14.30
C SER A 70 19.08 -20.86 -14.70
N ASN A 71 18.48 -21.61 -13.78
CA ASN A 71 17.92 -22.94 -14.00
C ASN A 71 16.38 -22.96 -14.07
N ALA A 72 15.78 -21.87 -14.55
CA ALA A 72 14.32 -21.72 -14.62
C ALA A 72 13.64 -22.76 -15.53
N THR A 73 12.53 -23.30 -15.06
CA THR A 73 11.64 -24.14 -15.88
C THR A 73 10.77 -23.29 -16.80
N LYS A 74 10.11 -23.91 -17.79
CA LYS A 74 9.19 -23.19 -18.68
C LYS A 74 8.00 -22.61 -17.90
N GLU A 75 7.56 -23.32 -16.87
CA GLU A 75 6.51 -22.93 -15.95
C GLU A 75 6.92 -21.70 -15.12
N ASP A 76 8.18 -21.63 -14.68
CA ASP A 76 8.71 -20.47 -13.97
C ASP A 76 8.74 -19.22 -14.87
N ILE A 77 9.16 -19.38 -16.13
CA ILE A 77 9.16 -18.27 -17.12
C ILE A 77 7.72 -17.79 -17.37
N GLU A 78 6.76 -18.70 -17.51
CA GLU A 78 5.34 -18.36 -17.62
C GLU A 78 4.83 -17.59 -16.39
N ALA A 79 5.24 -18.00 -15.19
CA ALA A 79 4.88 -17.32 -13.95
C ALA A 79 5.48 -15.90 -13.89
N VAL A 80 6.73 -15.72 -14.30
CA VAL A 80 7.40 -14.42 -14.44
C VAL A 80 6.64 -13.52 -15.42
N ILE A 81 6.30 -14.02 -16.61
CA ILE A 81 5.55 -13.26 -17.62
C ILE A 81 4.22 -12.76 -17.04
N ARG A 82 3.46 -13.65 -16.38
CA ARG A 82 2.19 -13.29 -15.75
C ARG A 82 2.37 -12.28 -14.62
N ALA A 83 3.40 -12.44 -13.80
CA ALA A 83 3.71 -11.52 -12.70
C ALA A 83 4.07 -10.12 -13.22
N VAL A 84 4.88 -10.02 -14.28
CA VAL A 84 5.25 -8.75 -14.93
C VAL A 84 4.02 -8.05 -15.48
N TYR A 85 3.18 -8.73 -16.29
CA TYR A 85 1.95 -8.11 -16.80
C TYR A 85 1.05 -7.66 -15.66
N ARG A 86 0.90 -8.47 -14.61
CA ARG A 86 0.06 -8.12 -13.49
C ARG A 86 0.55 -6.88 -12.74
N GLN A 87 1.86 -6.76 -12.53
CA GLN A 87 2.46 -5.62 -11.85
C GLN A 87 2.37 -4.35 -12.71
N LEU A 88 2.86 -4.43 -13.95
CA LEU A 88 2.95 -3.27 -14.84
C LEU A 88 1.59 -2.77 -15.28
N LEU A 89 0.63 -3.66 -15.49
CA LEU A 89 -0.74 -3.28 -15.86
C LEU A 89 -1.62 -3.00 -14.65
N GLY A 90 -1.06 -2.94 -13.44
CA GLY A 90 -1.83 -2.58 -12.25
C GLY A 90 -3.00 -3.51 -11.99
N ASN A 91 -2.82 -4.81 -12.25
CA ASN A 91 -3.85 -5.85 -12.14
C ASN A 91 -5.07 -5.61 -13.06
N ASP A 92 -4.87 -4.94 -14.19
CA ASP A 92 -5.88 -4.85 -15.26
C ASP A 92 -5.97 -6.14 -16.08
N TYR A 93 -7.10 -6.35 -16.74
CA TYR A 93 -7.31 -7.51 -17.59
C TYR A 93 -6.51 -7.38 -18.90
N LEU A 94 -5.93 -8.50 -19.31
CA LEU A 94 -5.17 -8.65 -20.54
C LEU A 94 -5.83 -9.72 -21.41
N MET A 95 -6.30 -9.32 -22.60
CA MET A 95 -6.88 -10.26 -23.56
C MET A 95 -5.79 -11.00 -24.32
N ALA A 96 -6.09 -12.21 -24.80
CA ALA A 96 -5.12 -13.03 -25.53
C ALA A 96 -4.60 -12.36 -26.83
N SER A 97 -5.40 -11.48 -27.44
CA SER A 97 -5.04 -10.70 -28.64
C SER A 97 -4.07 -9.56 -28.34
N GLU A 98 -4.06 -9.04 -27.12
CA GLU A 98 -3.27 -7.88 -26.72
C GLU A 98 -1.86 -8.29 -26.21
N ARG A 99 -1.62 -9.59 -26.01
CA ARG A 99 -0.35 -10.11 -25.50
C ARG A 99 0.81 -9.86 -26.46
N LEU A 100 1.94 -9.45 -25.90
CA LEU A 100 3.17 -9.15 -26.64
C LEU A 100 3.96 -10.43 -26.93
N LYS A 101 3.46 -11.24 -27.87
CA LYS A 101 4.03 -12.56 -28.20
C LYS A 101 5.52 -12.50 -28.53
N SER A 102 5.96 -11.49 -29.27
CA SER A 102 7.37 -11.34 -29.66
C SER A 102 8.29 -11.14 -28.45
N ALA A 103 7.91 -10.28 -27.50
CA ALA A 103 8.67 -10.05 -26.28
C ALA A 103 8.66 -11.27 -25.35
N GLU A 104 7.53 -11.97 -25.27
CA GLU A 104 7.41 -13.23 -24.51
C GLU A 104 8.34 -14.32 -25.07
N SER A 105 8.45 -14.46 -26.39
CA SER A 105 9.38 -15.40 -27.02
C SER A 105 10.84 -15.06 -26.72
N LEU A 106 11.23 -13.79 -26.80
CA LEU A 106 12.61 -13.38 -26.49
C LEU A 106 13.01 -13.68 -25.05
N LEU A 107 12.07 -13.56 -24.10
CA LEU A 107 12.29 -13.93 -22.70
C LEU A 107 12.40 -15.45 -22.53
N ARG A 108 11.56 -16.23 -23.24
CA ARG A 108 11.60 -17.71 -23.20
C ARG A 108 12.90 -18.28 -23.75
N ASP A 109 13.46 -17.62 -24.77
CA ASP A 109 14.74 -18.01 -25.38
C ASP A 109 15.95 -17.56 -24.55
N GLY A 110 15.75 -16.75 -23.50
CA GLY A 110 16.82 -16.23 -22.65
C GLY A 110 17.63 -15.10 -23.29
N ASN A 111 17.18 -14.56 -24.43
CA ASN A 111 17.83 -13.44 -25.12
C ASN A 111 17.55 -12.08 -24.45
N MET A 112 16.62 -12.05 -23.49
CA MET A 112 16.15 -10.85 -22.81
C MET A 112 16.12 -11.10 -21.30
N SER A 113 16.59 -10.13 -20.49
CA SER A 113 16.45 -10.19 -19.03
C SER A 113 15.03 -9.76 -18.59
N VAL A 114 14.69 -9.98 -17.32
CA VAL A 114 13.39 -9.54 -16.78
C VAL A 114 13.28 -8.02 -16.84
N ARG A 115 14.37 -7.29 -16.58
CA ARG A 115 14.43 -5.83 -16.72
C ARG A 115 14.15 -5.37 -18.15
N GLU A 116 14.77 -6.00 -19.14
CA GLU A 116 14.54 -5.68 -20.55
C GLU A 116 13.10 -6.02 -20.99
N PHE A 117 12.53 -7.10 -20.45
CA PHE A 117 11.13 -7.46 -20.69
C PHE A 117 10.18 -6.43 -20.07
N VAL A 118 10.44 -5.97 -18.84
CA VAL A 118 9.71 -4.86 -18.19
C VAL A 118 9.78 -3.60 -19.06
N ARG A 119 10.96 -3.26 -19.60
CA ARG A 119 11.13 -2.13 -20.52
C ARG A 119 10.30 -2.29 -21.79
N ALA A 120 10.32 -3.46 -22.42
CA ALA A 120 9.54 -3.75 -23.62
C ALA A 120 8.03 -3.62 -23.37
N VAL A 121 7.54 -4.11 -22.22
CA VAL A 121 6.13 -3.98 -21.84
C VAL A 121 5.76 -2.52 -21.57
N ALA A 122 6.60 -1.77 -20.84
CA ALA A 122 6.34 -0.36 -20.53
C ALA A 122 6.35 0.55 -21.77
N LYS A 123 7.17 0.23 -22.78
CA LYS A 123 7.21 0.95 -24.06
C LYS A 123 6.12 0.54 -25.05
N SER A 124 5.42 -0.56 -24.78
CA SER A 124 4.42 -1.09 -25.69
C SER A 124 3.23 -0.16 -25.89
N GLU A 125 2.60 -0.28 -27.05
CA GLU A 125 1.35 0.42 -27.36
C GLU A 125 0.21 0.06 -26.40
N LEU A 126 0.25 -1.15 -25.85
CA LEU A 126 -0.68 -1.60 -24.82
C LEU A 126 -0.60 -0.74 -23.55
N TYR A 127 0.62 -0.48 -23.07
CA TYR A 127 0.83 0.34 -21.88
C TYR A 127 0.42 1.80 -22.15
N LYS A 128 0.78 2.33 -23.33
CA LYS A 128 0.40 3.69 -23.76
C LYS A 128 -1.12 3.87 -23.80
N ASN A 129 -1.85 2.94 -24.41
CA ASN A 129 -3.31 2.96 -24.46
C ASN A 129 -3.98 2.96 -23.08
N LYS A 130 -3.46 2.16 -22.16
CA LYS A 130 -4.06 2.00 -20.83
C LYS A 130 -3.75 3.18 -19.90
N PHE A 131 -2.52 3.68 -19.91
CA PHE A 131 -2.04 4.62 -18.88
C PHE A 131 -1.55 5.96 -19.38
N PHE A 132 -1.19 6.10 -20.66
CA PHE A 132 -0.65 7.35 -21.20
C PHE A 132 -1.75 8.19 -21.85
N TYR A 133 -2.39 7.71 -22.92
CA TYR A 133 -3.31 8.55 -23.72
C TYR A 133 -4.54 9.07 -22.96
N ASN A 134 -5.01 8.32 -21.98
CA ASN A 134 -6.25 8.63 -21.24
C ASN A 134 -6.02 9.42 -19.94
N ASN A 135 -4.76 9.70 -19.58
CA ASN A 135 -4.40 10.29 -18.29
C ASN A 135 -3.60 11.58 -18.49
N PHE A 136 -3.69 12.47 -17.50
CA PHE A 136 -2.80 13.63 -17.44
C PHE A 136 -1.38 13.20 -17.01
N GLN A 137 -0.36 13.97 -17.38
CA GLN A 137 1.05 13.60 -17.18
C GLN A 137 1.39 13.32 -15.71
N THR A 138 0.83 14.07 -14.76
CA THR A 138 1.05 13.78 -13.32
C THR A 138 0.41 12.46 -12.87
N ARG A 139 -0.72 12.05 -13.47
CA ARG A 139 -1.33 10.73 -13.25
C ARG A 139 -0.49 9.62 -13.88
N PHE A 140 0.11 9.87 -15.04
CA PHE A 140 1.00 8.94 -15.70
C PHE A 140 2.27 8.70 -14.85
N ILE A 141 2.93 9.77 -14.40
CA ILE A 141 4.15 9.68 -13.58
C ILE A 141 3.88 8.94 -12.26
N GLU A 142 2.80 9.26 -11.52
CA GLU A 142 2.50 8.54 -10.27
C GLU A 142 2.21 7.05 -10.49
N LEU A 143 1.69 6.67 -11.67
CA LEU A 143 1.50 5.27 -12.06
C LEU A 143 2.83 4.61 -12.44
N ASN A 144 3.73 5.29 -13.14
CA ASN A 144 5.05 4.75 -13.46
C ASN A 144 5.86 4.44 -12.19
N TYR A 145 5.85 5.35 -11.20
CA TYR A 145 6.44 5.09 -9.89
C TYR A 145 5.85 3.85 -9.21
N LYS A 146 4.53 3.65 -9.34
CA LYS A 146 3.84 2.49 -8.80
C LYS A 146 4.22 1.19 -9.54
N HIS A 147 4.19 1.20 -10.86
CA HIS A 147 4.37 0.03 -11.71
C HIS A 147 5.83 -0.43 -11.78
N LEU A 148 6.75 0.50 -11.99
CA LEU A 148 8.17 0.23 -12.25
C LEU A 148 8.99 0.21 -10.95
N LEU A 149 8.76 1.17 -10.05
CA LEU A 149 9.54 1.30 -8.81
C LEU A 149 8.81 0.75 -7.57
N GLY A 150 7.53 0.40 -7.68
CA GLY A 150 6.76 -0.19 -6.58
C GLY A 150 6.51 0.75 -5.40
N ARG A 151 6.62 2.08 -5.59
CA ARG A 151 6.44 3.09 -4.55
C ARG A 151 5.63 4.29 -5.06
N ALA A 152 5.30 5.20 -4.14
CA ALA A 152 4.75 6.51 -4.51
C ALA A 152 5.88 7.57 -4.60
N PRO A 153 5.69 8.65 -5.38
CA PRO A 153 6.59 9.81 -5.37
C PRO A 153 6.62 10.48 -3.99
N TYR A 154 7.82 10.82 -3.54
CA TYR A 154 8.09 11.45 -2.25
C TYR A 154 8.05 12.98 -2.32
N ASP A 155 8.45 13.57 -3.44
CA ASP A 155 8.50 15.02 -3.62
C ASP A 155 7.90 15.45 -4.94
N GLU A 156 7.48 16.71 -5.02
CA GLU A 156 7.03 17.31 -6.26
C GLU A 156 8.17 17.41 -7.29
N SER A 157 9.41 17.60 -6.82
CA SER A 157 10.59 17.68 -7.69
C SER A 157 10.81 16.41 -8.53
N GLU A 158 10.48 15.24 -7.99
CA GLU A 158 10.49 13.97 -8.74
C GLU A 158 9.50 14.02 -9.93
N VAL A 159 8.31 14.56 -9.70
CA VAL A 159 7.28 14.68 -10.76
C VAL A 159 7.67 15.75 -11.78
N SER A 160 8.18 16.90 -11.33
CA SER A 160 8.68 17.95 -12.23
C SER A 160 9.82 17.44 -13.11
N TYR A 161 10.77 16.70 -12.53
CA TYR A 161 11.90 16.13 -13.27
C TYR A 161 11.45 15.23 -14.43
N HIS A 162 10.53 14.29 -14.17
CA HIS A 162 10.02 13.40 -15.22
C HIS A 162 9.12 14.13 -16.23
N ASN A 163 8.40 15.16 -15.78
CA ASN A 163 7.63 16.00 -16.70
C ASN A 163 8.53 16.77 -17.66
N ASP A 164 9.62 17.36 -17.16
CA ASP A 164 10.59 18.08 -17.98
C ASP A 164 11.34 17.13 -18.94
N LEU A 165 11.72 15.94 -18.45
CA LEU A 165 12.34 14.92 -19.29
C LEU A 165 11.44 14.50 -20.46
N TYR A 166 10.16 14.25 -20.17
CA TYR A 166 9.17 13.94 -21.20
C TYR A 166 9.04 15.06 -22.24
N HIS A 167 9.01 16.33 -21.79
CA HIS A 167 8.90 17.47 -22.69
C HIS A 167 10.12 17.65 -23.60
N ASN A 168 11.32 17.31 -23.11
CA ASN A 168 12.57 17.50 -23.84
C ASN A 168 12.95 16.31 -24.72
N GLU A 169 12.76 15.08 -24.23
CA GLU A 169 13.34 13.86 -24.82
C GLU A 169 12.28 12.83 -25.23
N GLY A 170 11.02 13.03 -24.83
CA GLY A 170 9.88 12.20 -25.21
C GLY A 170 9.64 10.98 -24.31
N PHE A 171 8.66 10.18 -24.71
CA PHE A 171 8.12 9.08 -23.90
C PHE A 171 9.12 7.95 -23.63
N ASP A 172 9.87 7.52 -24.65
CA ASP A 172 10.72 6.33 -24.52
C ASP A 172 11.86 6.57 -23.51
N VAL A 173 12.42 7.78 -23.50
CA VAL A 173 13.46 8.17 -22.55
C VAL A 173 12.89 8.39 -21.15
N GLU A 174 11.67 8.89 -21.04
CA GLU A 174 10.98 8.99 -19.75
C GLU A 174 10.87 7.60 -19.09
N ILE A 175 10.47 6.56 -19.84
CA ILE A 175 10.40 5.19 -19.32
C ILE A 175 11.78 4.64 -18.94
N ASP A 176 12.78 4.85 -19.80
CA ASP A 176 14.15 4.37 -19.54
C ASP A 176 14.72 5.01 -18.26
N SER A 177 14.41 6.27 -17.98
CA SER A 177 14.88 6.96 -16.78
C SER A 177 14.51 6.26 -15.47
N TYR A 178 13.37 5.56 -15.41
CA TYR A 178 12.97 4.78 -14.24
C TYR A 178 13.75 3.46 -14.15
N ILE A 179 13.94 2.78 -15.28
CA ILE A 179 14.52 1.43 -15.34
C ILE A 179 16.05 1.47 -15.20
N ASP A 180 16.69 2.49 -15.78
CA ASP A 180 18.14 2.72 -15.71
C ASP A 180 18.55 3.44 -14.42
N SER A 181 17.58 3.75 -13.56
CA SER A 181 17.87 4.35 -12.26
C SER A 181 18.65 3.38 -11.36
N LYS A 182 19.54 3.96 -10.55
CA LYS A 182 20.23 3.23 -9.48
C LYS A 182 19.25 2.57 -8.51
N GLU A 183 18.11 3.23 -8.25
CA GLU A 183 17.05 2.68 -7.40
C GLU A 183 16.49 1.36 -7.96
N TYR A 184 16.24 1.28 -9.27
CA TYR A 184 15.75 0.04 -9.88
C TYR A 184 16.78 -1.08 -9.76
N THR A 185 18.04 -0.78 -10.06
CA THR A 185 19.13 -1.76 -10.03
C THR A 185 19.39 -2.31 -8.62
N GLU A 186 19.39 -1.45 -7.60
CA GLU A 186 19.63 -1.87 -6.20
C GLU A 186 18.49 -2.73 -5.62
N ASN A 187 17.28 -2.59 -6.12
CA ASN A 187 16.10 -3.26 -5.56
C ASN A 187 15.64 -4.50 -6.33
N PHE A 188 15.70 -4.44 -7.65
CA PHE A 188 15.21 -5.52 -8.53
C PHE A 188 16.35 -6.15 -9.34
N GLY A 189 17.35 -5.36 -9.73
CA GLY A 189 18.39 -5.81 -10.66
C GLY A 189 17.76 -6.29 -11.97
N ASP A 190 18.34 -7.34 -12.57
CA ASP A 190 17.96 -7.78 -13.92
C ASP A 190 17.03 -8.98 -13.96
N SER A 191 16.87 -9.65 -12.82
CA SER A 191 16.20 -10.96 -12.71
C SER A 191 14.93 -10.94 -11.87
N ILE A 192 14.70 -9.90 -11.06
CA ILE A 192 13.55 -9.84 -10.15
C ILE A 192 12.43 -9.02 -10.80
N VAL A 193 11.21 -9.54 -10.73
CA VAL A 193 10.02 -8.81 -11.18
C VAL A 193 9.76 -7.64 -10.22
N PRO A 194 9.47 -6.42 -10.71
CA PRO A 194 9.11 -5.31 -9.84
C PRO A 194 7.96 -5.67 -8.90
N PHE A 195 8.06 -5.26 -7.64
CA PHE A 195 7.06 -5.53 -6.62
C PHE A 195 6.82 -4.28 -5.77
N TYR A 196 5.68 -4.22 -5.11
CA TYR A 196 5.36 -3.09 -4.24
C TYR A 196 6.26 -3.08 -3.00
N ARG A 197 7.09 -2.04 -2.91
CA ARG A 197 8.03 -1.83 -1.81
C ARG A 197 7.62 -0.68 -0.88
N GLY A 198 6.69 0.18 -1.33
CA GLY A 198 6.22 1.35 -0.59
C GLY A 198 5.47 1.05 0.71
N PHE A 199 5.11 -0.21 0.99
CA PHE A 199 4.47 -0.63 2.24
C PHE A 199 5.47 -0.94 3.35
N ALA A 200 6.70 -1.32 2.99
CA ALA A 200 7.77 -1.55 3.95
C ALA A 200 8.47 -0.22 4.27
N THR A 201 9.06 -0.14 5.45
CA THR A 201 9.95 0.97 5.80
C THR A 201 11.36 0.66 5.32
N GLN A 202 12.02 1.64 4.70
CA GLN A 202 13.39 1.51 4.22
C GLN A 202 14.23 2.69 4.67
N SER A 203 15.55 2.48 4.72
CA SER A 203 16.48 3.56 5.03
C SER A 203 16.40 4.64 3.95
N GLY A 204 16.30 5.91 4.36
CA GLY A 204 16.20 7.05 3.44
C GLY A 204 14.78 7.34 2.91
N GLN A 205 13.77 6.54 3.25
CA GLN A 205 12.39 6.75 2.80
C GLN A 205 11.66 7.81 3.64
N LYS A 206 10.90 8.70 2.96
CA LYS A 206 9.97 9.61 3.65
C LYS A 206 8.73 8.85 4.12
N THR A 207 8.36 9.03 5.39
CA THR A 207 7.15 8.42 5.99
C THR A 207 5.87 8.78 5.21
N VAL A 208 5.82 9.98 4.62
CA VAL A 208 4.70 10.44 3.79
C VAL A 208 4.42 9.51 2.61
N GLY A 209 5.46 8.85 2.06
CA GLY A 209 5.31 7.92 0.95
C GLY A 209 4.44 6.71 1.28
N PHE A 210 4.43 6.24 2.53
CA PHE A 210 3.55 5.15 2.97
C PHE A 210 2.08 5.53 2.81
N ASN A 211 1.69 6.72 3.29
CA ASN A 211 0.32 7.21 3.17
C ASN A 211 -0.10 7.42 1.70
N ARG A 212 0.80 7.97 0.88
CA ARG A 212 0.57 8.18 -0.55
C ARG A 212 0.46 6.87 -1.32
N MET A 213 1.16 5.82 -0.90
CA MET A 213 1.04 4.50 -1.51
C MET A 213 -0.39 3.96 -1.40
N PHE A 214 -1.08 4.14 -0.26
CA PHE A 214 -2.49 3.75 -0.09
C PHE A 214 -3.49 4.62 -0.86
N ARG A 215 -3.07 5.75 -1.44
CA ARG A 215 -3.89 6.47 -2.42
C ARG A 215 -3.88 5.80 -3.77
N LEU A 216 -2.71 5.34 -4.19
CA LEU A 216 -2.47 4.67 -5.47
C LEU A 216 -2.92 3.20 -5.45
N TYR A 217 -2.70 2.52 -4.33
CA TYR A 217 -3.05 1.11 -4.12
C TYR A 217 -4.29 0.97 -3.23
N ARG A 218 -5.26 0.19 -3.68
CA ARG A 218 -6.59 0.06 -3.06
C ARG A 218 -7.02 -1.40 -2.88
N GLY A 219 -6.06 -2.28 -2.60
CA GLY A 219 -6.26 -3.72 -2.40
C GLY A 219 -5.95 -4.57 -3.62
N TYR A 220 -5.85 -5.88 -3.40
CA TYR A 220 -5.38 -6.86 -4.39
C TYR A 220 -6.35 -7.11 -5.55
N ALA A 221 -7.66 -7.01 -5.31
CA ALA A 221 -8.71 -7.19 -6.31
C ALA A 221 -9.09 -5.89 -7.05
N ASN A 222 -8.22 -4.88 -7.01
CA ASN A 222 -8.44 -3.60 -7.68
C ASN A 222 -7.56 -3.49 -8.93
N SER A 223 -7.98 -2.68 -9.90
CA SER A 223 -7.15 -2.27 -11.02
C SER A 223 -6.99 -0.75 -11.07
N ASP A 224 -5.88 -0.26 -11.61
CA ASP A 224 -5.61 1.19 -11.65
C ASP A 224 -6.61 2.02 -12.48
N ARG A 225 -7.36 1.35 -13.35
CA ARG A 225 -8.41 1.93 -14.21
C ARG A 225 -9.81 1.79 -13.61
N ALA A 226 -10.06 0.80 -12.75
CA ALA A 226 -11.37 0.58 -12.12
C ALA A 226 -11.61 1.44 -10.86
N GLN A 227 -10.61 2.20 -10.42
CA GLN A 227 -10.74 3.03 -9.23
C GLN A 227 -11.73 4.19 -9.43
N VAL A 228 -12.51 4.48 -8.38
CA VAL A 228 -13.61 5.48 -8.41
C VAL A 228 -13.23 6.88 -8.89
N GLU A 229 -11.99 7.36 -8.68
CA GLU A 229 -11.62 8.72 -9.13
C GLU A 229 -11.17 8.77 -10.61
N GLY A 230 -11.23 7.63 -11.33
CA GLY A 230 -10.92 7.54 -12.75
C GLY A 230 -9.48 7.97 -13.07
N SER A 231 -9.35 8.78 -14.14
CA SER A 231 -8.08 9.27 -14.70
C SER A 231 -7.48 10.48 -13.97
N LYS A 232 -8.09 10.94 -12.87
CA LYS A 232 -7.54 12.05 -12.08
C LYS A 232 -6.29 11.61 -11.33
N SER A 233 -5.28 12.50 -11.29
CA SER A 233 -4.10 12.31 -10.43
C SER A 233 -4.52 12.27 -8.97
N ARG A 234 -3.94 11.32 -8.23
CA ARG A 234 -4.22 11.10 -6.81
C ARG A 234 -3.31 11.93 -5.93
N LEU A 235 -2.09 12.20 -6.39
CA LEU A 235 -1.05 12.78 -5.57
C LEU A 235 -0.71 14.23 -5.91
N ALA A 236 -1.15 14.79 -7.05
CA ALA A 236 -0.78 16.16 -7.46
C ALA A 236 -0.93 17.21 -6.34
N ARG A 237 -2.08 17.24 -5.66
CA ARG A 237 -2.30 18.17 -4.53
C ARG A 237 -1.45 17.83 -3.31
N GLU A 238 -1.27 16.56 -3.01
CA GLU A 238 -0.49 16.10 -1.85
C GLU A 238 1.01 16.38 -2.03
N LEU A 239 1.51 16.32 -3.26
CA LEU A 239 2.87 16.65 -3.62
C LEU A 239 3.08 18.17 -3.55
N GLY A 240 2.22 18.96 -4.20
CA GLY A 240 2.36 20.43 -4.21
C GLY A 240 2.15 21.09 -2.83
N THR A 241 1.45 20.43 -1.91
CA THR A 241 1.32 20.91 -0.51
C THR A 241 2.27 20.23 0.46
N ASN A 242 3.14 19.35 -0.04
CA ASN A 242 3.98 18.43 0.74
C ASN A 242 3.23 17.79 1.94
N GLY A 243 2.00 17.36 1.68
CA GLY A 243 1.10 16.76 2.66
C GLY A 243 0.85 15.28 2.39
N ALA A 244 0.11 14.65 3.32
CA ALA A 244 -0.32 13.27 3.21
C ALA A 244 -1.82 13.16 3.51
N SER A 245 -2.58 12.36 2.75
CA SER A 245 -3.93 11.98 3.16
C SER A 245 -3.96 10.99 4.32
N SER A 246 -5.11 10.91 4.97
CA SER A 246 -5.49 9.78 5.80
C SER A 246 -5.50 8.48 4.98
N ILE A 247 -5.09 7.39 5.61
CA ILE A 247 -5.17 6.05 5.01
C ILE A 247 -6.63 5.60 5.09
N VAL A 248 -7.21 5.28 3.93
CA VAL A 248 -8.55 4.71 3.83
C VAL A 248 -8.41 3.24 3.44
N GLY A 249 -8.85 2.33 4.30
CA GLY A 249 -8.80 0.90 4.01
C GLY A 249 -9.60 0.52 2.74
N PRO A 250 -9.20 -0.55 2.03
CA PRO A 250 -9.82 -1.01 0.78
C PRO A 250 -11.27 -1.49 0.95
N SER A 251 -11.99 -1.67 -0.16
CA SER A 251 -13.37 -2.16 -0.16
C SER A 251 -13.49 -3.61 0.35
N GLY A 252 -14.67 -3.98 0.86
CA GLY A 252 -14.93 -5.27 1.49
C GLY A 252 -15.41 -5.07 2.92
N ASN A 253 -14.53 -5.29 3.89
CA ASN A 253 -14.84 -5.12 5.30
C ASN A 253 -14.90 -3.65 5.74
N ASN A 254 -14.30 -2.74 4.97
CA ASN A 254 -14.33 -1.31 5.27
C ASN A 254 -15.52 -0.63 4.58
N SER A 255 -16.51 -0.27 5.38
CA SER A 255 -17.68 0.51 4.96
C SER A 255 -17.36 1.93 4.47
N ASN A 256 -16.13 2.40 4.67
CA ASN A 256 -15.67 3.76 4.40
C ASN A 256 -14.73 3.88 3.19
N TRP A 257 -14.56 2.80 2.42
CA TRP A 257 -13.60 2.71 1.32
C TRP A 257 -13.75 3.84 0.28
N ASN A 258 -14.98 4.34 0.12
CA ASN A 258 -15.36 5.36 -0.87
C ASN A 258 -15.03 6.79 -0.44
N TYR A 259 -14.54 6.99 0.79
CA TYR A 259 -14.22 8.33 1.27
C TYR A 259 -13.18 9.01 0.38
N ARG A 260 -13.45 10.26 0.02
CA ARG A 260 -12.51 11.14 -0.68
C ARG A 260 -12.50 12.48 0.01
N ALA A 261 -11.30 12.95 0.36
CA ALA A 261 -11.12 14.31 0.85
C ALA A 261 -11.56 15.30 -0.24
N SER A 262 -12.62 16.03 0.03
CA SER A 262 -13.16 17.09 -0.83
C SER A 262 -12.16 18.24 -0.96
N ASN A 263 -12.21 19.02 -2.05
CA ASN A 263 -11.32 20.18 -2.19
C ASN A 263 -11.62 21.32 -1.18
N ASP A 264 -12.87 21.40 -0.74
CA ASP A 264 -13.42 22.36 0.23
C ASP A 264 -13.46 21.75 1.65
N VAL A 265 -12.36 21.16 2.12
CA VAL A 265 -12.29 20.56 3.47
C VAL A 265 -11.85 21.56 4.53
N SER A 266 -12.31 21.36 5.75
CA SER A 266 -11.79 22.05 6.93
C SER A 266 -10.26 21.93 7.01
N PRO A 267 -9.55 23.01 7.40
CA PRO A 267 -8.11 23.03 7.53
C PRO A 267 -7.57 21.87 8.37
N ARG A 268 -6.37 21.40 8.03
CA ARG A 268 -5.67 20.36 8.81
C ARG A 268 -5.14 20.87 10.14
N LYS A 269 -4.89 22.17 10.23
CA LYS A 269 -4.47 22.85 11.46
C LYS A 269 -5.58 23.75 11.94
N ASN A 270 -5.94 23.65 13.20
CA ASN A 270 -6.82 24.63 13.83
C ASN A 270 -5.98 25.83 14.30
N ILE A 271 -5.96 26.92 13.52
CA ILE A 271 -5.22 28.14 13.87
C ILE A 271 -6.22 29.14 14.45
N GLY A 272 -6.28 29.21 15.78
CA GLY A 272 -7.16 30.11 16.53
C GLY A 272 -7.70 29.47 17.81
N ASN A 273 -8.36 30.27 18.66
CA ASN A 273 -9.05 29.72 19.82
C ASN A 273 -10.17 28.81 19.34
N ALA A 274 -10.04 27.51 19.62
CA ALA A 274 -11.12 26.57 19.42
C ALA A 274 -12.34 27.05 20.22
N VAL A 275 -13.55 26.84 19.69
CA VAL A 275 -14.79 27.12 20.44
C VAL A 275 -14.95 26.05 21.52
N GLY A 276 -14.18 26.16 22.60
CA GLY A 276 -14.08 25.19 23.70
C GLY A 276 -12.94 25.55 24.66
N THR A 277 -13.03 25.07 25.90
CA THR A 277 -12.13 25.46 27.01
C THR A 277 -10.75 24.79 26.91
N GLY A 278 -10.61 23.74 26.10
CA GLY A 278 -9.39 22.95 25.96
C GLY A 278 -8.61 23.18 24.67
N ASP A 279 -7.27 23.11 24.78
CA ASP A 279 -6.30 23.33 23.69
C ASP A 279 -6.28 22.22 22.62
N ARG A 280 -6.96 21.09 22.85
CA ARG A 280 -6.91 19.93 21.95
C ARG A 280 -8.10 19.91 21.00
N SER A 281 -7.80 19.96 19.70
CA SER A 281 -8.80 19.83 18.63
C SER A 281 -8.54 18.60 17.76
N TYR A 282 -9.62 18.03 17.22
CA TYR A 282 -9.56 16.85 16.39
C TYR A 282 -10.31 17.10 15.08
N ARG A 283 -9.69 16.74 13.97
CA ARG A 283 -10.30 16.68 12.66
C ARG A 283 -10.91 15.30 12.44
N ILE A 284 -12.22 15.29 12.21
CA ILE A 284 -13.02 14.10 11.93
C ILE A 284 -13.33 14.10 10.43
N GLU A 285 -13.04 12.99 9.77
CA GLU A 285 -13.45 12.74 8.39
C GLU A 285 -14.66 11.81 8.35
N VAL A 286 -15.69 12.21 7.61
CA VAL A 286 -16.98 11.52 7.56
C VAL A 286 -17.33 11.17 6.11
N THR A 287 -17.89 9.99 5.90
CA THR A 287 -18.44 9.52 4.61
C THR A 287 -19.85 8.95 4.78
N GLY A 288 -20.56 8.77 3.67
CA GLY A 288 -21.76 7.95 3.61
C GLY A 288 -22.98 8.54 4.30
N GLN A 289 -22.98 9.84 4.61
CA GLN A 289 -24.14 10.46 5.24
C GLN A 289 -25.29 10.57 4.24
N LEU A 290 -26.33 9.75 4.45
CA LEU A 290 -27.50 9.65 3.59
C LEU A 290 -28.75 10.03 4.38
N PHE A 291 -29.56 10.92 3.82
CA PHE A 291 -30.86 11.27 4.39
C PHE A 291 -31.98 10.83 3.44
N PRO A 292 -33.06 10.22 3.95
CA PRO A 292 -34.22 9.93 3.12
C PRO A 292 -34.87 11.23 2.62
N LYS A 293 -35.37 11.19 1.38
CA LYS A 293 -36.05 12.29 0.66
C LYS A 293 -35.14 13.40 0.15
N TYR A 294 -34.73 14.33 1.01
CA TYR A 294 -33.97 15.52 0.60
C TYR A 294 -32.55 15.52 1.17
N PRO A 295 -31.52 15.81 0.35
CA PRO A 295 -30.15 15.85 0.82
C PRO A 295 -29.94 17.03 1.79
N LYS A 296 -29.82 16.74 3.09
CA LYS A 296 -29.49 17.75 4.12
C LYS A 296 -28.02 18.17 4.10
N VAL A 297 -27.17 17.41 3.42
CA VAL A 297 -25.75 17.70 3.23
C VAL A 297 -25.48 17.78 1.73
N ARG A 298 -24.78 18.83 1.31
CA ARG A 298 -24.41 19.04 -0.09
C ARG A 298 -23.46 17.96 -0.63
N ARG A 299 -22.67 17.33 0.25
CA ARG A 299 -21.71 16.27 -0.09
C ARG A 299 -21.76 15.16 0.96
N SER A 300 -21.71 13.91 0.53
CA SER A 300 -21.72 12.73 1.38
C SER A 300 -20.39 12.49 2.12
N SER A 301 -19.30 13.06 1.60
CA SER A 301 -17.97 13.07 2.22
C SER A 301 -17.57 14.49 2.62
N TYR A 302 -17.21 14.69 3.89
CA TYR A 302 -16.75 15.97 4.42
C TYR A 302 -15.79 15.77 5.60
N ALA A 303 -15.15 16.86 6.05
CA ALA A 303 -14.33 16.88 7.25
C ALA A 303 -14.75 18.05 8.15
N ILE A 304 -14.63 17.87 9.46
CA ILE A 304 -14.93 18.90 10.47
C ILE A 304 -13.86 18.90 11.55
N VAL A 305 -13.58 20.05 12.15
CA VAL A 305 -12.72 20.19 13.33
C VAL A 305 -13.60 20.37 14.55
N VAL A 306 -13.33 19.62 15.62
CA VAL A 306 -14.14 19.57 16.85
C VAL A 306 -13.19 19.62 18.05
N PRO A 307 -13.48 20.46 19.08
CA PRO A 307 -12.71 20.44 20.33
C PRO A 307 -12.92 19.12 21.07
N TYR A 308 -11.93 18.70 21.86
CA TYR A 308 -11.97 17.43 22.60
C TYR A 308 -13.24 17.26 23.46
N GLU A 309 -13.70 18.33 24.12
CA GLU A 309 -14.88 18.33 24.98
C GLU A 309 -16.16 17.89 24.26
N ARG A 310 -16.29 18.22 22.97
CA ARG A 310 -17.49 17.92 22.15
C ARG A 310 -17.28 16.76 21.19
N LEU A 311 -16.12 16.10 21.26
CA LEU A 311 -15.75 15.05 20.30
C LEU A 311 -16.73 13.87 20.39
N SER A 312 -17.00 13.38 21.59
CA SER A 312 -17.92 12.25 21.82
C SER A 312 -19.32 12.56 21.29
N ASP A 313 -19.89 13.70 21.68
CA ASP A 313 -21.24 14.10 21.26
C ASP A 313 -21.33 14.25 19.75
N LYS A 314 -20.31 14.84 19.13
CA LYS A 314 -20.29 15.03 17.69
C LYS A 314 -20.18 13.71 16.94
N MET A 315 -19.36 12.77 17.42
CA MET A 315 -19.26 11.42 16.85
C MET A 315 -20.59 10.68 16.95
N GLN A 316 -21.26 10.73 18.10
CA GLN A 316 -22.58 10.13 18.27
C GLN A 316 -23.62 10.77 17.33
N GLN A 317 -23.59 12.10 17.17
CA GLN A 317 -24.47 12.80 16.24
C GLN A 317 -24.26 12.31 14.79
N ILE A 318 -23.01 12.17 14.35
CA ILE A 318 -22.67 11.68 13.01
C ILE A 318 -23.22 10.26 12.80
N LEU A 319 -23.01 9.37 13.77
CA LEU A 319 -23.49 7.99 13.71
C LEU A 319 -25.02 7.92 13.68
N ARG A 320 -25.72 8.73 14.48
CA ARG A 320 -27.19 8.84 14.47
C ARG A 320 -27.73 9.34 13.13
N GLN A 321 -26.97 10.18 12.45
CA GLN A 321 -27.30 10.68 11.11
C GLN A 321 -26.93 9.69 9.99
N GLY A 322 -26.46 8.48 10.34
CA GLY A 322 -26.04 7.46 9.37
C GLY A 322 -24.70 7.74 8.69
N GLY A 323 -23.97 8.76 9.14
CA GLY A 323 -22.61 9.04 8.68
C GLY A 323 -21.62 8.04 9.27
N LYS A 324 -20.60 7.71 8.50
CA LYS A 324 -19.54 6.79 8.91
C LYS A 324 -18.22 7.54 9.08
N ILE A 325 -17.55 7.31 10.20
CA ILE A 325 -16.31 8.01 10.55
C ILE A 325 -15.13 7.27 9.93
N VAL A 326 -14.38 7.96 9.09
CA VAL A 326 -13.27 7.41 8.30
C VAL A 326 -11.97 7.50 9.09
N SER A 327 -11.68 8.69 9.61
CA SER A 327 -10.47 8.96 10.40
C SER A 327 -10.76 10.04 11.44
N VAL A 328 -10.04 9.97 12.56
CA VAL A 328 -10.00 11.01 13.58
C VAL A 328 -8.53 11.33 13.82
N THR A 329 -8.14 12.56 13.55
CA THR A 329 -6.74 13.01 13.61
C THR A 329 -6.64 14.27 14.46
N PRO A 330 -5.56 14.47 15.24
CA PRO A 330 -5.35 15.75 15.93
C PRO A 330 -5.18 16.86 14.89
N ALA A 331 -5.77 18.03 15.17
CA ALA A 331 -5.78 19.22 14.30
C ALA A 331 -5.17 20.42 15.00
#